data_AF-A0A965ARL6-F1
#
_entry.id   AF-A0A965ARL6-F1
#
_cell.length_a   1.000
_cell.length_b   1.000
_cell.length_c   1.000
_cell.angle_alpha   90.00
_cell.angle_beta   90.00
_cell.angle_gamma   90.00
#
_symmetry.space_group_name_H-M   'P 1'
#
loop_
_entity.id
_entity.type
_entity.pdbx_description
1 polymer ?
#
loop_
_entity_poly.entity_id
_entity_poly.type
_entity_poly.pdbx_seq_one_letter_code
_entity_poly.pdbx_strand_id
1 'polypeptide(L)'
;MSFDLLDTAFLQRAASPAVPATGVALPAAPATPAGVVAEANRSDSVVVADGVLARLLDSCPDQWWALADRLAAAWQSGSRSIAVAGHAPREGRSTLIHGLELILPVLGCPVRSYESSAEWWQELVGDAERWQWHREQADRQHELVLVDAGIWFPPGRLRLHPLRLASFGFDAIIVARRQETAPCPASMKALAEIGVSLLGEVVSFAPAAAVRAA
;
A
#
# COMPACT_ATOMS: atom_id res chain seq x y z
N MET A 1 13.64 1.45 -14.12
CA MET A 1 13.11 1.90 -12.82
C MET A 1 14.08 2.93 -12.27
N SER A 2 13.71 4.21 -12.28
CA SER A 2 14.55 5.28 -11.70
C SER A 2 14.19 5.38 -10.23
N PHE A 3 15.17 5.19 -9.35
CA PHE A 3 15.04 5.66 -7.98
C PHE A 3 14.80 7.17 -8.02
N ASP A 4 13.83 7.65 -7.24
CA ASP A 4 13.52 9.06 -7.16
C ASP A 4 14.66 9.76 -6.41
N LEU A 5 15.07 10.95 -6.87
CA LEU A 5 16.23 11.69 -6.36
C LEU A 5 16.15 12.00 -4.85
N LEU A 6 14.96 11.86 -4.26
CA LEU A 6 14.68 12.04 -2.84
C LEU A 6 15.13 10.85 -1.97
N ASP A 7 15.13 9.62 -2.51
CA ASP A 7 15.55 8.43 -1.77
C ASP A 7 17.09 8.44 -1.57
N THR A 8 17.82 8.96 -2.56
CA THR A 8 19.27 9.18 -2.45
C THR A 8 19.62 10.29 -1.45
N ALA A 9 18.80 11.36 -1.39
CA ALA A 9 19.01 12.46 -0.45
C ALA A 9 18.75 12.04 1.01
N PHE A 10 17.83 11.10 1.23
CA PHE A 10 17.55 10.56 2.56
C PHE A 10 18.69 9.66 3.08
N LEU A 11 19.23 8.79 2.22
CA LEU A 11 20.36 7.92 2.57
C LEU A 11 21.65 8.71 2.81
N GLN A 12 21.91 9.77 2.03
CA GLN A 12 23.10 10.62 2.24
C GLN A 12 23.03 11.44 3.53
N ARG A 13 21.82 11.78 4.01
CA ARG A 13 21.65 12.51 5.26
C ARG A 13 21.77 11.63 6.50
N ALA A 14 21.42 10.35 6.39
CA ALA A 14 21.55 9.39 7.48
C ALA A 14 23.00 8.88 7.69
N ALA A 15 23.85 8.97 6.66
CA ALA A 15 25.23 8.48 6.70
C ALA A 15 26.28 9.50 7.20
N SER A 16 25.92 10.76 7.45
CA SER A 16 26.87 11.77 7.92
C SER A 16 26.71 12.07 9.42
N PRO A 17 27.68 11.74 10.28
CA PRO A 17 27.75 12.32 11.62
C PRO A 17 28.04 13.82 11.50
N ALA A 18 27.17 14.65 12.09
CA ALA A 18 27.31 16.09 12.10
C ALA A 18 28.59 16.51 12.85
N VAL A 19 29.52 17.12 12.12
CA VAL A 19 30.63 17.92 12.67
C VAL A 19 30.33 19.38 12.33
N PRO A 20 30.33 20.32 13.30
CA PRO A 20 30.16 21.73 12.97
C PRO A 20 31.53 22.35 12.67
N ALA A 21 31.73 22.89 11.45
CA ALA A 21 32.73 23.93 11.19
C ALA A 21 32.48 24.65 9.86
N THR A 22 32.07 25.91 9.97
CA THR A 22 32.50 27.10 9.22
C THR A 22 33.37 26.92 7.96
N GLY A 23 32.91 27.47 6.82
CA GLY A 23 33.75 28.30 5.93
C GLY A 23 34.00 27.88 4.47
N VAL A 24 33.42 28.67 3.55
CA VAL A 24 34.02 29.25 2.32
C VAL A 24 34.14 28.44 1.00
N ALA A 25 33.45 28.99 -0.02
CA ALA A 25 33.75 29.14 -1.47
C ALA A 25 33.69 27.98 -2.50
N LEU A 26 32.97 28.26 -3.60
CA LEU A 26 33.08 27.71 -4.99
C LEU A 26 34.40 28.20 -5.67
N PRO A 27 34.90 27.68 -6.84
CA PRO A 27 34.13 27.19 -8.01
C PRO A 27 34.75 26.06 -8.92
N ALA A 28 33.99 25.71 -9.98
CA ALA A 28 34.36 25.24 -11.34
C ALA A 28 34.65 23.74 -11.67
N ALA A 29 34.07 23.31 -12.81
CA ALA A 29 34.13 22.00 -13.51
C ALA A 29 35.39 21.85 -14.42
N PRO A 30 35.59 20.85 -15.33
CA PRO A 30 34.87 19.59 -15.67
C PRO A 30 35.79 18.34 -15.88
N ALA A 31 35.21 17.15 -16.20
CA ALA A 31 35.66 16.10 -17.17
C ALA A 31 35.34 14.63 -16.76
N THR A 32 34.77 13.87 -17.71
CA THR A 32 34.65 12.39 -17.76
C THR A 32 36.00 11.73 -18.17
N PRO A 33 36.30 10.43 -17.93
CA PRO A 33 35.60 9.29 -18.58
C PRO A 33 35.56 7.91 -17.83
N ALA A 34 34.69 7.03 -18.35
CA ALA A 34 34.74 5.56 -18.46
C ALA A 34 35.15 4.63 -17.30
N GLY A 35 34.29 3.63 -17.02
CA GLY A 35 34.74 2.29 -16.62
C GLY A 35 33.89 1.52 -15.60
N VAL A 36 33.45 0.32 -16.02
CA VAL A 36 33.31 -0.92 -15.21
C VAL A 36 32.06 -1.09 -14.33
N VAL A 37 31.17 -1.96 -14.83
CA VAL A 37 30.40 -3.05 -14.18
C VAL A 37 30.00 -2.88 -12.71
N ALA A 38 28.68 -2.76 -12.46
CA ALA A 38 28.09 -3.09 -11.16
C ALA A 38 26.74 -3.80 -11.36
N GLU A 39 26.84 -5.08 -11.69
CA GLU A 39 25.74 -6.04 -11.63
C GLU A 39 25.70 -6.62 -10.20
N ALA A 40 25.29 -5.80 -9.23
CA ALA A 40 25.12 -6.22 -7.84
C ALA A 40 24.24 -5.19 -7.11
N ASN A 41 22.91 -5.33 -7.20
CA ASN A 41 22.04 -4.65 -6.20
C ASN A 41 20.60 -5.15 -6.10
N ARG A 42 20.24 -6.26 -6.75
CA ARG A 42 18.86 -6.78 -6.65
C ARG A 42 18.59 -7.49 -5.33
N SER A 43 19.58 -8.19 -4.79
CA SER A 43 19.40 -9.01 -3.59
C SER A 43 19.45 -8.21 -2.29
N ASP A 44 20.19 -7.11 -2.24
CA ASP A 44 20.33 -6.28 -1.02
C ASP A 44 19.05 -5.45 -0.75
N SER A 45 18.36 -5.04 -1.82
CA SER A 45 17.12 -4.26 -1.74
C SER A 45 15.94 -5.05 -1.17
N VAL A 46 15.87 -6.36 -1.41
CA VAL A 46 14.77 -7.23 -0.93
C VAL A 46 14.94 -7.52 0.56
N VAL A 47 16.16 -7.87 0.99
CA VAL A 47 16.46 -8.20 2.40
C VAL A 47 16.26 -6.99 3.32
N VAL A 48 16.59 -5.78 2.86
CA VAL A 48 16.36 -4.54 3.63
C VAL A 48 14.87 -4.19 3.71
N ALA A 49 14.11 -4.38 2.63
CA ALA A 49 12.67 -4.17 2.63
C ALA A 49 11.94 -5.12 3.60
N ASP A 50 12.33 -6.40 3.60
CA ASP A 50 11.81 -7.40 4.53
C ASP A 50 12.16 -7.06 5.99
N GLY A 51 13.38 -6.58 6.25
CA GLY A 51 13.80 -6.12 7.57
C GLY A 51 13.13 -4.84 8.05
N VAL A 52 12.66 -3.97 7.15
CA VAL A 52 11.85 -2.79 7.51
C VAL A 52 10.41 -3.21 7.81
N LEU A 53 9.82 -4.05 6.97
CA LEU A 53 8.46 -4.55 7.18
C LEU A 53 8.35 -5.34 8.48
N ALA A 54 9.29 -6.23 8.77
CA ALA A 54 9.34 -6.97 10.04
C ALA A 54 9.36 -6.01 11.25
N ARG A 55 10.22 -4.98 11.21
CA ARG A 55 10.26 -3.96 12.26
C ARG A 55 8.94 -3.18 12.41
N LEU A 56 8.23 -2.93 11.30
CA LEU A 56 6.92 -2.28 11.35
C LEU A 56 5.86 -3.18 11.98
N LEU A 57 5.85 -4.47 11.64
CA LEU A 57 4.96 -5.46 12.26
C LEU A 57 5.21 -5.55 13.77
N ASP A 58 6.47 -5.57 14.19
CA ASP A 58 6.86 -5.62 15.61
C ASP A 58 6.54 -4.32 16.38
N SER A 59 6.48 -3.18 15.68
CA SER A 59 6.27 -1.87 16.33
C SER A 59 4.81 -1.59 16.69
N CYS A 60 3.86 -2.19 15.97
CA CYS A 60 2.43 -1.98 16.17
C CYS A 60 1.61 -3.28 15.98
N PRO A 61 1.93 -4.36 16.71
CA PRO A 61 1.33 -5.67 16.49
C PRO A 61 -0.19 -5.66 16.64
N ASP A 62 -0.72 -4.99 17.66
CA ASP A 62 -2.15 -4.95 17.94
C ASP A 62 -2.95 -4.32 16.78
N GLN A 63 -2.42 -3.26 16.16
CA GLN A 63 -3.08 -2.59 15.03
C GLN A 63 -3.09 -3.47 13.78
N TRP A 64 -2.00 -4.19 13.52
CA TRP A 64 -1.91 -5.13 12.41
C TRP A 64 -2.87 -6.31 12.59
N TRP A 65 -2.91 -6.92 13.78
CA TRP A 65 -3.82 -8.01 14.09
C TRP A 65 -5.28 -7.55 14.05
N ALA A 66 -5.61 -6.39 14.62
CA ALA A 66 -6.97 -5.84 14.55
C ALA A 66 -7.44 -5.57 13.11
N LEU A 67 -6.54 -5.13 12.22
CA LEU A 67 -6.86 -4.96 10.81
C LEU A 67 -7.06 -6.32 10.11
N ALA A 68 -6.15 -7.27 10.36
CA ALA A 68 -6.22 -8.61 9.78
C ALA A 68 -7.49 -9.37 10.22
N ASP A 69 -7.88 -9.26 11.50
CA ASP A 69 -9.11 -9.85 12.03
C ASP A 69 -10.36 -9.32 11.32
N ARG A 70 -10.41 -8.01 11.04
CA ARG A 70 -11.52 -7.41 10.27
C ARG A 70 -11.58 -7.94 8.84
N LEU A 71 -10.43 -8.17 8.21
CA LEU A 71 -10.35 -8.72 6.86
C LEU A 71 -10.77 -10.18 6.84
N ALA A 72 -10.31 -10.98 7.80
CA ALA A 72 -10.72 -12.35 7.97
C ALA A 72 -12.23 -12.46 8.23
N ALA A 73 -12.80 -11.59 9.07
CA ALA A 73 -14.23 -11.53 9.32
C ALA A 73 -15.05 -11.13 8.08
N ALA A 74 -14.56 -10.16 7.29
CA ALA A 74 -15.18 -9.77 6.03
C ALA A 74 -15.15 -10.94 5.01
N TRP A 75 -14.01 -11.65 4.94
CA TRP A 75 -13.86 -12.84 4.10
C TRP A 75 -14.82 -13.97 4.51
N GLN A 76 -14.93 -14.25 5.81
CA GLN A 76 -15.91 -15.23 6.34
C GLN A 76 -17.36 -14.82 6.04
N SER A 77 -17.63 -13.51 5.98
CA SER A 77 -18.95 -12.95 5.64
C SER A 77 -19.25 -12.95 4.14
N GLY A 78 -18.30 -13.36 3.29
CA GLY A 78 -18.49 -13.51 1.85
C GLY A 78 -17.74 -12.49 0.98
N SER A 79 -17.03 -11.51 1.57
CA SER A 79 -16.16 -10.64 0.77
C SER A 79 -15.00 -11.43 0.17
N ARG A 80 -14.68 -11.17 -1.09
CA ARG A 80 -13.61 -11.85 -1.83
C ARG A 80 -12.59 -10.87 -2.37
N SER A 81 -13.00 -9.66 -2.76
CA SER A 81 -12.08 -8.63 -3.26
C SER A 81 -12.12 -7.37 -2.40
N ILE A 82 -10.95 -6.97 -1.89
CA ILE A 82 -10.79 -5.79 -1.04
C ILE A 82 -9.80 -4.83 -1.69
N ALA A 83 -10.28 -3.61 -1.92
CA ALA A 83 -9.43 -2.51 -2.37
C ALA A 83 -8.62 -1.94 -1.20
N VAL A 84 -7.34 -1.66 -1.43
CA VAL A 84 -6.53 -0.78 -0.58
C VAL A 84 -6.33 0.51 -1.37
N ALA A 85 -7.06 1.56 -1.01
CA ALA A 85 -7.02 2.83 -1.72
C ALA A 85 -6.64 3.98 -0.79
N GLY A 86 -6.29 5.14 -1.35
CA GLY A 86 -5.96 6.31 -0.55
C GLY A 86 -6.28 7.64 -1.20
N HIS A 87 -5.68 8.68 -0.66
CA HIS A 87 -5.84 10.09 -1.06
C HIS A 87 -4.69 10.60 -1.92
N ALA A 88 -3.49 10.04 -1.75
CA ALA A 88 -2.26 10.53 -2.36
C ALA A 88 -1.27 9.40 -2.68
N PRO A 89 -0.23 9.66 -3.49
CA PRO A 89 0.92 8.76 -3.54
C PRO A 89 1.60 8.65 -2.17
N ARG A 90 2.30 7.54 -1.92
CA ARG A 90 3.17 7.33 -0.74
C ARG A 90 2.46 7.33 0.62
N GLU A 91 1.28 6.72 0.69
CA GLU A 91 0.53 6.57 1.96
C GLU A 91 0.75 5.21 2.63
N GLY A 92 1.64 4.39 2.08
CA GLY A 92 1.99 3.07 2.62
C GLY A 92 1.08 1.93 2.17
N ARG A 93 0.27 2.09 1.11
CA ARG A 93 -0.65 1.04 0.61
C ARG A 93 0.04 -0.28 0.31
N SER A 94 1.14 -0.25 -0.44
CA SER A 94 1.90 -1.46 -0.76
C SER A 94 2.51 -2.10 0.49
N THR A 95 2.96 -1.30 1.46
CA THR A 95 3.41 -1.80 2.78
C THR A 95 2.27 -2.46 3.55
N LEU A 96 1.05 -1.90 3.51
CA LEU A 96 -0.13 -2.50 4.11
C LEU A 96 -0.47 -3.85 3.49
N ILE A 97 -0.46 -3.93 2.16
CA ILE A 97 -0.71 -5.18 1.44
C ILE A 97 0.32 -6.24 1.85
N HIS A 98 1.62 -5.93 1.78
CA HIS A 98 2.66 -6.90 2.14
C HIS A 98 2.61 -7.33 3.62
N GLY A 99 2.30 -6.41 4.54
CA GLY A 99 2.11 -6.78 5.94
C GLY A 99 0.92 -7.73 6.14
N LEU A 100 -0.19 -7.48 5.44
CA LEU A 100 -1.37 -8.33 5.47
C LEU A 100 -1.14 -9.69 4.80
N GLU A 101 -0.34 -9.75 3.74
CA GLU A 101 0.06 -11.01 3.10
C GLU A 101 0.79 -11.95 4.05
N LEU A 102 1.54 -11.40 5.01
CA LEU A 102 2.25 -12.20 6.01
C LEU A 102 1.32 -12.67 7.14
N ILE A 103 0.31 -11.88 7.52
CA ILE A 103 -0.54 -12.15 8.70
C ILE A 103 -1.77 -13.00 8.34
N LEU A 104 -2.45 -12.70 7.24
CA LEU A 104 -3.72 -13.34 6.89
C LEU A 104 -3.64 -14.88 6.75
N PRO A 105 -2.58 -15.46 6.16
CA PRO A 105 -2.43 -16.92 6.11
C PRO A 105 -2.33 -17.56 7.50
N VAL A 106 -1.75 -16.87 8.49
CA VAL A 106 -1.67 -17.34 9.87
C VAL A 106 -3.06 -17.42 10.51
N LEU A 107 -3.98 -16.53 10.10
CA LEU A 107 -5.41 -16.56 10.47
C LEU A 107 -6.23 -17.58 9.66
N GLY A 108 -5.59 -18.38 8.80
CA GLY A 108 -6.29 -19.32 7.92
C GLY A 108 -7.05 -18.65 6.78
N CYS A 109 -6.73 -17.39 6.45
CA CYS A 109 -7.29 -16.66 5.33
C CYS A 109 -6.24 -16.61 4.20
N PRO A 110 -6.29 -17.52 3.22
CA PRO A 110 -5.36 -17.50 2.11
C PRO A 110 -5.59 -16.23 1.28
N VAL A 111 -4.50 -15.57 0.89
CA VAL A 111 -4.54 -14.25 0.28
C VAL A 111 -3.73 -14.21 -1.00
N ARG A 112 -4.26 -13.49 -1.99
CA ARG A 112 -3.56 -13.14 -3.23
C ARG A 112 -3.59 -11.63 -3.38
N SER A 113 -2.45 -11.02 -3.67
CA SER A 113 -2.39 -9.58 -3.93
C SER A 113 -2.18 -9.25 -5.40
N TYR A 114 -2.60 -8.04 -5.78
CA TYR A 114 -2.30 -7.42 -7.05
C TYR A 114 -1.73 -6.02 -6.82
N GLU A 115 -0.69 -5.65 -7.57
CA GLU A 115 0.02 -4.38 -7.41
C GLU A 115 -0.77 -3.19 -7.95
N SER A 116 -1.81 -3.44 -8.75
CA SER A 116 -2.67 -2.39 -9.28
C SER A 116 -4.06 -2.88 -9.61
N SER A 117 -5.03 -1.96 -9.62
CA SER A 117 -6.34 -2.26 -10.22
C SER A 117 -6.21 -2.75 -11.66
N ALA A 118 -5.29 -2.22 -12.47
CA ALA A 118 -5.17 -2.62 -13.87
C ALA A 118 -4.81 -4.10 -14.03
N GLU A 119 -3.92 -4.61 -13.17
CA GLU A 119 -3.55 -6.02 -13.11
C GLU A 119 -4.74 -6.88 -12.68
N TRP A 120 -5.43 -6.49 -11.60
CA TRP A 120 -6.67 -7.13 -11.17
C TRP A 120 -7.74 -7.15 -12.26
N TRP A 121 -7.89 -6.05 -13.01
CA TRP A 121 -8.84 -5.93 -14.10
C TRP A 121 -8.51 -6.83 -15.28
N GLN A 122 -7.23 -7.06 -15.56
CA GLN A 122 -6.80 -8.00 -16.61
C GLN A 122 -7.11 -9.45 -16.21
N GLU A 123 -6.94 -9.78 -14.94
CA GLU A 123 -7.33 -11.09 -14.40
C GLU A 123 -8.85 -11.26 -14.43
N LEU A 124 -9.59 -10.24 -13.96
CA LEU A 124 -11.05 -10.28 -13.91
C LEU A 124 -11.64 -10.29 -15.32
N VAL A 125 -11.34 -9.29 -16.15
CA VAL A 125 -11.96 -9.09 -17.48
C VAL A 125 -11.11 -9.71 -18.59
N GLY A 126 -10.39 -10.79 -18.30
CA GLY A 126 -9.77 -11.62 -19.33
C GLY A 126 -10.81 -12.16 -20.33
N ASP A 127 -10.39 -13.07 -21.22
CA ASP A 127 -11.35 -13.69 -22.15
C ASP A 127 -12.54 -14.32 -21.37
N ALA A 128 -13.75 -14.32 -21.92
CA ALA A 128 -14.97 -14.61 -21.16
C ALA A 128 -14.92 -15.96 -20.41
N GLU A 129 -14.20 -16.94 -20.97
CA GLU A 129 -13.91 -18.23 -20.34
C GLU A 129 -13.02 -18.10 -19.10
N ARG A 130 -12.04 -17.20 -19.11
CA ARG A 130 -11.16 -16.91 -17.95
C ARG A 130 -11.93 -16.25 -16.82
N TRP A 131 -12.83 -15.29 -17.08
CA TRP A 131 -13.61 -14.67 -15.99
C TRP A 131 -14.48 -15.68 -15.25
N GLN A 132 -15.13 -16.58 -15.99
CA GLN A 132 -15.95 -17.63 -15.40
C GLN A 132 -15.08 -18.68 -14.69
N TRP A 133 -13.94 -19.06 -15.27
CA TRP A 133 -12.95 -19.92 -14.63
C TRP A 133 -12.36 -19.29 -13.37
N HIS A 134 -12.06 -17.99 -13.34
CA HIS A 134 -11.55 -17.28 -12.15
C HIS A 134 -12.60 -17.20 -11.06
N ARG A 135 -13.88 -16.98 -11.41
CA ARG A 135 -14.95 -17.01 -10.42
C ARG A 135 -15.11 -18.40 -9.82
N GLU A 136 -15.11 -19.44 -10.66
CA GLU A 136 -15.16 -20.83 -10.20
C GLU A 136 -13.90 -21.27 -9.43
N GLN A 137 -12.71 -20.77 -9.80
CA GLN A 137 -11.45 -21.05 -9.11
C GLN A 137 -11.34 -20.27 -7.81
N ALA A 138 -11.71 -18.99 -7.75
CA ALA A 138 -11.73 -18.21 -6.51
C ALA A 138 -12.75 -18.79 -5.52
N ASP A 139 -13.91 -19.26 -6.01
CA ASP A 139 -14.86 -20.02 -5.19
C ASP A 139 -14.30 -21.38 -4.73
N ARG A 140 -13.46 -22.05 -5.53
CA ARG A 140 -12.81 -23.32 -5.16
C ARG A 140 -11.58 -23.15 -4.26
N GLN A 141 -10.83 -22.06 -4.44
CA GLN A 141 -9.59 -21.75 -3.72
C GLN A 141 -9.85 -20.95 -2.44
N HIS A 142 -11.06 -20.38 -2.30
CA HIS A 142 -11.47 -19.60 -1.12
C HIS A 142 -10.46 -18.49 -0.77
N GLU A 143 -9.77 -17.90 -1.75
CA GLU A 143 -8.76 -16.86 -1.51
C GLU A 143 -9.41 -15.49 -1.34
N LEU A 144 -8.83 -14.68 -0.44
CA LEU A 144 -9.09 -13.25 -0.36
C LEU A 144 -8.15 -12.51 -1.32
N VAL A 145 -8.72 -11.62 -2.13
CA VAL A 145 -7.97 -10.78 -3.08
C VAL A 145 -7.75 -9.39 -2.48
N LEU A 146 -6.49 -8.99 -2.33
CA LEU A 146 -6.09 -7.63 -1.96
C LEU A 146 -5.54 -6.90 -3.17
N VAL A 147 -5.94 -5.64 -3.39
CA VAL A 147 -5.47 -4.87 -4.55
C VAL A 147 -5.03 -3.50 -4.13
N ASP A 148 -3.84 -3.05 -4.54
CA ASP A 148 -3.52 -1.62 -4.50
C ASP A 148 -4.40 -0.90 -5.53
N ALA A 149 -5.49 -0.33 -5.04
CA ALA A 149 -6.48 0.33 -5.88
C ALA A 149 -6.13 1.80 -6.17
N GLY A 150 -4.93 2.23 -5.76
CA GLY A 150 -4.42 3.57 -6.03
C GLY A 150 -5.17 4.67 -5.27
N ILE A 151 -5.43 5.78 -5.95
CA ILE A 151 -6.00 6.99 -5.35
C ILE A 151 -7.48 7.08 -5.73
N TRP A 152 -8.35 6.92 -4.75
CA TRP A 152 -9.81 7.08 -4.91
C TRP A 152 -10.30 8.44 -4.43
N PHE A 153 -9.56 9.06 -3.51
CA PHE A 153 -9.96 10.30 -2.86
C PHE A 153 -8.93 11.42 -3.13
N PRO A 154 -8.69 11.78 -4.40
CA PRO A 154 -7.78 12.86 -4.73
C PRO A 154 -8.26 14.18 -4.10
N PRO A 155 -7.35 15.13 -3.86
CA PRO A 155 -7.72 16.42 -3.30
C PRO A 155 -8.76 17.15 -4.17
N GLY A 156 -9.72 17.79 -3.52
CA GLY A 156 -10.77 18.56 -4.17
C GLY A 156 -12.17 17.97 -3.97
N ARG A 157 -13.08 18.26 -4.90
CA ARG A 157 -14.47 17.80 -4.80
C ARG A 157 -14.58 16.32 -5.14
N LEU A 158 -15.15 15.55 -4.22
CA LEU A 158 -15.46 14.15 -4.44
C LEU A 158 -16.49 14.00 -5.56
N ARG A 159 -16.19 13.12 -6.53
CA ARG A 159 -17.08 12.82 -7.65
C ARG A 159 -17.51 11.36 -7.56
N LEU A 160 -18.81 11.11 -7.39
CA LEU A 160 -19.35 9.77 -7.21
C LEU A 160 -19.17 8.88 -8.45
N HIS A 161 -19.30 9.43 -9.66
CA HIS A 161 -19.19 8.62 -10.87
C HIS A 161 -17.79 7.99 -11.08
N PRO A 162 -16.68 8.75 -11.01
CA PRO A 162 -15.34 8.16 -11.00
C PRO A 162 -15.12 7.16 -9.85
N LEU A 163 -15.65 7.44 -8.66
CA LEU A 163 -15.54 6.54 -7.52
C LEU A 163 -16.26 5.20 -7.78
N ARG A 164 -17.46 5.22 -8.36
CA ARG A 164 -18.19 4.01 -8.78
C ARG A 164 -17.43 3.17 -9.80
N LEU A 165 -16.76 3.83 -10.75
CA LEU A 165 -15.95 3.14 -11.75
C LEU A 165 -14.71 2.51 -11.11
N ALA A 166 -14.02 3.26 -10.23
CA ALA A 166 -12.84 2.77 -9.52
C ALA A 166 -13.17 1.62 -8.57
N SER A 167 -14.37 1.61 -7.99
CA SER A 167 -14.81 0.59 -7.04
C SER A 167 -15.42 -0.65 -7.68
N PHE A 168 -15.56 -0.70 -9.01
CA PHE A 168 -16.14 -1.87 -9.67
C PHE A 168 -15.26 -3.10 -9.41
N GLY A 169 -15.92 -4.21 -9.06
CA GLY A 169 -15.24 -5.48 -8.81
C GLY A 169 -14.62 -5.59 -7.42
N PHE A 170 -14.89 -4.64 -6.52
CA PHE A 170 -14.49 -4.68 -5.10
C PHE A 170 -15.71 -4.81 -4.20
N ASP A 171 -15.64 -5.73 -3.23
CA ASP A 171 -16.69 -5.91 -2.21
C ASP A 171 -16.54 -4.92 -1.05
N ALA A 172 -15.29 -4.58 -0.72
CA ALA A 172 -14.96 -3.75 0.40
C ALA A 172 -13.66 -2.96 0.16
N ILE A 173 -13.35 -2.04 1.08
CA ILE A 173 -12.18 -1.16 1.00
C ILE A 173 -11.51 -0.96 2.37
N ILE A 174 -10.19 -0.90 2.35
CA ILE A 174 -9.35 -0.24 3.35
C ILE A 174 -8.90 1.11 2.78
N VAL A 175 -9.05 2.17 3.56
CA VAL A 175 -8.55 3.50 3.19
C VAL A 175 -7.23 3.76 3.90
N ALA A 176 -6.14 3.86 3.15
CA ALA A 176 -4.87 4.36 3.65
C ALA A 176 -4.85 5.88 3.56
N ARG A 177 -4.43 6.55 4.63
CA ARG A 177 -4.10 7.97 4.62
C ARG A 177 -2.88 8.24 5.48
N ARG A 178 -2.20 9.34 5.23
CA ARG A 178 -1.20 9.82 6.18
C ARG A 178 -1.85 10.55 7.34
N GLN A 179 -1.17 10.61 8.48
CA GLN A 179 -1.66 11.34 9.64
C GLN A 179 -1.92 12.83 9.35
N GLU A 180 -1.11 13.45 8.50
CA GLU A 180 -1.26 14.87 8.14
C GLU A 180 -2.49 15.14 7.27
N THR A 181 -3.07 14.10 6.67
CA THR A 181 -4.31 14.18 5.93
C THR A 181 -5.48 14.03 6.89
N ALA A 182 -6.34 15.05 6.94
CA ALA A 182 -7.54 15.01 7.76
C ALA A 182 -8.51 13.90 7.29
N PRO A 183 -9.22 13.23 8.22
CA PRO A 183 -10.30 12.33 7.86
C PRO A 183 -11.33 13.03 6.98
N CYS A 184 -11.88 12.31 6.00
CA CYS A 184 -12.90 12.84 5.09
C CYS A 184 -14.24 12.10 5.27
N PRO A 185 -15.16 12.62 6.12
CA PRO A 185 -16.48 12.00 6.31
C PRO A 185 -17.29 11.89 5.01
N ALA A 186 -17.06 12.80 4.06
CA ALA A 186 -17.70 12.74 2.75
C ALA A 186 -17.28 11.50 1.95
N SER A 187 -16.01 11.06 2.07
CA SER A 187 -15.53 9.81 1.45
C SER A 187 -16.25 8.59 2.02
N MET A 188 -16.42 8.53 3.34
CA MET A 188 -17.15 7.42 4.00
C MET A 188 -18.62 7.36 3.55
N LYS A 189 -19.29 8.53 3.49
CA LYS A 189 -20.67 8.61 3.02
C LYS A 189 -20.81 8.18 1.55
N ALA A 190 -19.86 8.57 0.70
CA ALA A 190 -19.86 8.19 -0.71
C ALA A 190 -19.63 6.69 -0.90
N LEU A 191 -18.71 6.07 -0.14
CA LEU A 191 -18.50 4.63 -0.16
C LEU A 191 -19.79 3.86 0.19
N ALA A 192 -20.50 4.31 1.24
CA ALA A 192 -21.79 3.74 1.60
C ALA A 192 -22.84 3.92 0.49
N GLU A 193 -22.88 5.09 -0.16
CA GLU A 193 -23.83 5.38 -1.26
C GLU A 193 -23.59 4.50 -2.50
N ILE A 194 -22.35 4.11 -2.77
CA ILE A 194 -22.01 3.25 -3.90
C ILE A 194 -22.02 1.75 -3.54
N GLY A 195 -22.33 1.41 -2.28
CA GLY A 195 -22.45 0.03 -1.80
C GLY A 195 -21.12 -0.66 -1.47
N VAL A 196 -20.04 0.09 -1.27
CA VAL A 196 -18.72 -0.46 -0.92
C VAL A 196 -18.51 -0.36 0.58
N SER A 197 -18.26 -1.50 1.23
CA SER A 197 -18.09 -1.56 2.68
C SER A 197 -16.70 -1.05 3.09
N LEU A 198 -16.63 -0.06 3.99
CA LEU A 198 -15.37 0.37 4.59
C LEU A 198 -15.00 -0.55 5.75
N LEU A 199 -13.92 -1.30 5.62
CA LEU A 199 -13.42 -2.20 6.68
C LEU A 199 -12.57 -1.47 7.73
N GLY A 200 -11.90 -0.42 7.29
CA GLY A 200 -11.07 0.39 8.16
C GLY A 200 -10.36 1.51 7.44
N GLU A 201 -9.94 2.48 8.23
CA GLU A 201 -9.03 3.54 7.82
C GLU A 201 -7.70 3.30 8.53
N VAL A 202 -6.62 3.21 7.75
CA VAL A 202 -5.26 3.04 8.26
C VAL A 202 -4.52 4.35 8.14
N VAL A 203 -4.05 4.85 9.29
CA VAL A 203 -3.32 6.10 9.39
C VAL A 203 -1.82 5.80 9.44
N SER A 204 -1.13 6.06 8.33
CA SER A 204 0.32 5.90 8.24
C SER A 204 1.06 7.11 8.79
N PHE A 205 2.30 6.87 9.20
CA PHE A 205 3.26 7.87 9.71
C PHE A 205 2.81 8.64 10.97
N ALA A 206 1.89 8.08 11.75
CA ALA A 206 1.55 8.63 13.05
C ALA A 206 2.73 8.50 14.04
N PRO A 207 3.01 9.50 14.90
CA PRO A 207 4.02 9.41 15.92
C PRO A 207 3.65 8.31 16.91
N ALA A 208 4.65 7.60 17.42
CA ALA A 208 4.46 6.48 18.35
C ALA A 208 3.59 6.81 19.57
N ALA A 209 3.54 8.09 19.99
CA ALA A 209 2.69 8.56 21.09
C ALA A 209 1.18 8.51 20.76
N ALA A 210 0.80 8.64 19.49
CA ALA A 210 -0.61 8.59 19.06
C ALA A 210 -1.17 7.17 18.99
N VAL A 211 -0.30 6.16 18.83
CA VAL A 211 -0.68 4.74 18.68
C VAL A 211 -1.13 4.12 20.01
N ARG A 212 -0.69 4.67 21.15
CA ARG A 212 -1.03 4.17 22.50
C ARG A 212 -2.34 4.72 23.06
N ALA A 213 -2.98 5.67 22.38
CA ALA A 213 -4.17 6.37 22.85
C ALA A 213 -5.48 5.96 22.13
N ALA A 214 -5.40 5.05 21.17
CA ALA A 214 -6.51 4.52 20.39
C ALA A 214 -6.73 3.04 20.72
#